data_AF-W1YMU9-F1
#
_entry.id   AF-W1YMU9-F1
#
_cell.length_a   1.000
_cell.length_b   1.000
_cell.length_c   1.000
_cell.angle_alpha   90.00
_cell.angle_beta   90.00
_cell.angle_gamma   90.00
#
_symmetry.space_group_name_H-M   'P 1'
#
loop_
_entity.id
_entity.type
_entity.pdbx_description
1 polymer ?
#
loop_
_entity_poly.entity_id
_entity_poly.type
_entity_poly.pdbx_seq_one_letter_code
_entity_poly.pdbx_strand_id
1 'polypeptide(L)' 'NYIGIDEEPKEMYGKAMSIPDELMMRYFMLVTDMPIEEQEDMEKRLESGELHPRDAKMQLARTIVRLY' A
#
# COMPACT_ATOMS: atom_id res chain seq x y z
N ASN A 1 4.04 -8.63 13.22
CA ASN A 1 3.21 -7.64 12.50
C ASN A 1 2.38 -8.39 11.47
N TYR A 2 1.06 -8.40 11.60
CA TYR A 2 0.11 -9.00 10.66
C TYR A 2 -1.08 -8.05 10.46
N ILE A 3 -1.74 -8.13 9.31
CA ILE A 3 -3.04 -7.50 9.02
C ILE A 3 -4.04 -8.65 8.90
N GLY A 4 -5.00 -8.72 9.81
CA GLY A 4 -6.05 -9.74 9.77
C GLY A 4 -7.09 -9.37 8.72
N ILE A 5 -7.59 -10.36 7.98
CA ILE A 5 -8.61 -10.16 6.95
C ILE A 5 -10.02 -9.99 7.52
N ASP A 6 -10.23 -10.40 8.78
CA ASP A 6 -11.47 -10.30 9.54
C ASP A 6 -11.44 -9.13 10.55
N GLU A 7 -10.45 -8.26 10.44
CA GLU A 7 -10.31 -7.09 11.30
C GLU A 7 -11.22 -5.94 10.84
N GLU A 8 -11.58 -5.07 11.78
CA GLU A 8 -12.31 -3.85 11.46
C GLU A 8 -11.55 -3.00 10.42
N PRO A 9 -12.23 -2.37 9.44
CA PRO A 9 -11.60 -1.58 8.38
C PRO A 9 -10.59 -0.55 8.89
N LYS A 10 -10.88 0.07 10.04
CA LYS A 10 -10.01 1.05 10.68
C LYS A 10 -8.70 0.45 11.18
N GLU A 11 -8.74 -0.76 11.71
CA GLU A 11 -7.57 -1.49 12.20
C GLU A 11 -6.70 -1.95 11.03
N MET A 12 -7.31 -2.52 9.99
CA MET A 12 -6.61 -2.88 8.75
C MET A 12 -5.91 -1.68 8.14
N TYR A 13 -6.61 -0.55 8.03
CA TYR A 13 -6.05 0.70 7.51
C TYR A 13 -4.86 1.18 8.35
N GLY A 14 -5.03 1.24 9.68
CA GLY A 14 -3.99 1.71 10.59
C GLY A 14 -2.73 0.84 10.51
N LYS A 15 -2.89 -0.47 10.45
CA LYS A 15 -1.79 -1.42 10.31
C LYS A 15 -1.10 -1.29 8.96
N ALA A 16 -1.85 -1.15 7.86
CA ALA A 16 -1.27 -0.89 6.54
C ALA A 16 -0.47 0.41 6.50
N MET A 17 -0.95 1.47 7.16
CA MET A 17 -0.23 2.74 7.28
C MET A 17 1.08 2.64 8.09
N SER A 18 1.20 1.63 8.96
CA SER A 18 2.40 1.40 9.78
C SER A 18 3.51 0.60 9.08
N ILE A 19 3.25 0.14 7.85
CA ILE A 19 4.24 -0.58 7.05
C ILE A 19 5.44 0.36 6.75
N PRO A 20 6.69 -0.11 6.91
CA PRO A 20 7.88 0.63 6.50
C PRO A 20 7.85 0.96 5.00
N ASP A 21 8.30 2.17 4.63
CA ASP A 21 8.27 2.63 3.24
C ASP A 21 9.01 1.68 2.28
N GLU A 22 10.14 1.11 2.73
CA GLU A 22 10.93 0.12 2.00
C GLU A 22 10.17 -1.19 1.68
N LEU A 23 9.10 -1.50 2.42
CA LEU A 23 8.27 -2.68 2.20
C LEU A 23 6.98 -2.38 1.43
N MET A 24 6.59 -1.10 1.32
CA MET A 24 5.31 -0.69 0.73
C MET A 24 5.12 -1.25 -0.69
N MET A 25 6.13 -1.15 -1.56
CA MET A 25 6.02 -1.65 -2.94
C MET A 25 5.86 -3.18 -3.01
N ARG A 26 6.47 -3.93 -2.07
CA ARG A 26 6.24 -5.38 -1.99
C ARG A 26 4.80 -5.72 -1.64
N TYR A 27 4.13 -4.89 -0.84
CA TYR A 27 2.71 -5.08 -0.53
C TYR A 27 1.82 -4.78 -1.73
N PHE A 28 2.11 -3.73 -2.50
CA PHE A 28 1.43 -3.49 -3.77
C PHE A 28 1.55 -4.70 -4.70
N MET A 29 2.77 -5.20 -4.89
CA MET A 29 3.05 -6.33 -5.79
C MET A 29 2.37 -7.65 -5.37
N LEU A 30 2.29 -7.94 -4.07
CA LEU A 30 1.87 -9.26 -3.57
C LEU A 30 0.44 -9.31 -3.05
N VAL A 31 -0.15 -8.16 -2.70
CA VAL A 31 -1.43 -8.10 -1.96
C VAL A 31 -2.51 -7.37 -2.76
N THR A 32 -2.15 -6.66 -3.83
CA THR A 32 -3.11 -5.90 -4.65
C THR A 32 -3.19 -6.43 -6.07
N ASP A 33 -4.27 -6.07 -6.75
CA ASP A 33 -4.52 -6.34 -8.17
C ASP A 33 -4.00 -5.21 -9.08
N MET A 34 -3.12 -4.34 -8.58
CA MET A 34 -2.53 -3.24 -9.35
C MET A 34 -1.71 -3.80 -10.53
N PRO A 35 -1.96 -3.36 -11.78
CA PRO A 35 -1.16 -3.75 -12.94
C PRO A 35 0.33 -3.43 -12.76
N ILE A 36 1.20 -4.25 -13.36
CA ILE A 36 2.67 -4.08 -13.23
C ILE A 36 3.09 -2.71 -13.77
N GLU A 37 2.48 -2.24 -14.86
CA GLU A 37 2.80 -0.95 -15.46
C GLU A 37 2.49 0.22 -14.51
N GLU A 38 1.41 0.11 -13.71
CA GLU A 38 1.07 1.10 -12.69
C GLU A 38 2.03 1.04 -11.48
N GLN A 39 2.49 -0.15 -11.12
CA GLN A 39 3.50 -0.32 -10.06
C GLN A 39 4.84 0.31 -10.46
N GLU A 40 5.28 0.10 -11.70
CA GLU A 40 6.50 0.70 -12.24
C GLU A 40 6.42 2.24 -12.32
N ASP A 41 5.27 2.79 -12.71
CA ASP A 41 5.04 4.24 -12.69
C ASP A 41 5.08 4.80 -11.26
N MET A 42 4.41 4.12 -10.33
CA MET A 42 4.41 4.51 -8.92
C MET A 42 5.82 4.53 -8.33
N GLU A 43 6.63 3.50 -8.61
CA GLU A 43 8.02 3.42 -8.14
C GLU A 43 8.85 4.61 -8.64
N LYS A 44 8.76 4.93 -9.94
CA LYS A 44 9.45 6.11 -10.52
C LYS A 44 9.03 7.42 -9.88
N ARG A 45 7.74 7.58 -9.58
CA ARG A 45 7.19 8.80 -8.96
C ARG A 45 7.58 8.92 -7.49
N LEU A 46 7.76 7.81 -6.79
CA LEU A 46 8.32 7.79 -5.43
C LEU A 46 9.81 8.17 -5.44
N GLU A 47 10.59 7.60 -6.37
CA GLU A 47 12.02 7.89 -6.51
C GLU A 47 12.28 9.35 -6.91
N SER A 48 11.44 9.91 -7.78
CA SER A 48 11.52 11.32 -8.19
C SER A 48 11.03 12.30 -7.13
N GLY A 49 10.33 11.83 -6.11
CA GLY A 49 9.66 12.65 -5.09
C GLY A 49 8.37 13.33 -5.56
N GLU A 50 7.88 13.02 -6.76
CA GLU A 50 6.59 13.48 -7.26
C GLU A 50 5.42 12.89 -6.45
N LEU A 51 5.57 11.65 -6.00
CA LEU A 51 4.63 10.98 -5.09
C LEU A 51 5.23 10.89 -3.69
N HIS A 52 4.51 11.39 -2.69
CA HIS A 52 4.95 11.29 -1.32
C HIS A 52 4.69 9.87 -0.76
N PRO A 53 5.64 9.23 -0.04
CA PRO A 53 5.45 7.86 0.49
C PRO A 53 4.19 7.68 1.34
N ARG A 54 3.83 8.70 2.12
CA ARG A 54 2.57 8.72 2.89
C ARG A 54 1.34 8.54 2.00
N ASP A 55 1.29 9.18 0.84
CA ASP A 55 0.13 9.13 -0.05
C ASP A 55 0.01 7.76 -0.71
N ALA A 56 1.15 7.18 -1.11
CA ALA A 56 1.21 5.80 -1.58
C ALA A 56 0.77 4.79 -0.49
N LYS A 57 1.19 4.97 0.76
CA LYS A 57 0.70 4.15 1.88
C LYS A 57 -0.80 4.30 2.12
N MET A 58 -1.34 5.50 1.97
CA MET A 58 -2.78 5.73 2.07
C MET A 58 -3.53 5.01 0.95
N GLN A 59 -2.98 5.02 -0.28
CA GLN A 59 -3.54 4.24 -1.39
C GLN A 59 -3.51 2.74 -1.08
N LEU A 60 -2.37 2.21 -0.63
CA LEU A 60 -2.24 0.80 -0.24
C LEU A 60 -3.26 0.40 0.84
N ALA A 61 -3.37 1.20 1.90
CA ALA A 61 -4.27 0.94 3.02
C ALA A 61 -5.74 0.94 2.56
N ARG A 62 -6.14 1.86 1.68
CA ARG A 62 -7.49 1.87 1.09
C ARG A 62 -7.73 0.65 0.21
N THR A 63 -6.74 0.23 -0.57
CA THR A 63 -6.87 -0.94 -1.43
C THR A 63 -7.05 -2.21 -0.61
N ILE A 64 -6.26 -2.40 0.46
CA ILE A 64 -6.38 -3.55 1.35
C ILE A 64 -7.79 -3.61 1.99
N VAL A 65 -8.28 -2.49 2.52
CA VAL A 65 -9.63 -2.38 3.12
C VAL A 65 -10.76 -2.55 2.09
N ARG A 66 -10.50 -2.31 0.81
CA ARG A 66 -11.50 -2.52 -0.25
C ARG A 66 -11.62 -4.00 -0.63
N LEU A 67 -10.53 -4.75 -0.53
CA LEU A 67 -10.46 -6.15 -0.95
C LEU A 67 -11.06 -7.11 0.09
N TYR A 68 -11.09 -6.72 1.36
CA TYR A 68 -11.53 -7.54 2.51
C TYR A 68 -12.45 -6.72 3.40
#